data_AF-A0A7L2ACG0-F1
#
_entry.id   AF-A0A7L2ACG0-F1
#
_cell.length_a   1.000
_cell.length_b   1.000
_cell.length_c   1.000
_cell.angle_alpha   90.00
_cell.angle_beta   90.00
_cell.angle_gamma   90.00
#
_symmetry.space_group_name_H-M   'P 1'
#
loop_
_entity.id
_entity.type
_entity.pdbx_description
1 polymer ?
#
loop_
_entity_poly.entity_id
_entity_poly.type
_entity_poly.pdbx_seq_one_letter_code
_entity_poly.pdbx_strand_id
1 'polypeptide(L)' 'QEPLEMKFPNISYSALALMKGCLRMDPAERQSCEQLLQQPYFDSLREAAEPGREHEKSPRKAARLTRKHTPGV' A
#
# COMPACT_ATOMS: atom_id res chain seq x y z
N GLN A 1 13.73 19.71 -6.68
CA GLN A 1 13.12 18.37 -6.55
C GLN A 1 12.81 17.90 -7.96
N GLU A 2 13.17 16.68 -8.33
CA GLU A 2 12.74 16.14 -9.62
C GLU A 2 11.36 15.48 -9.50
N PRO A 3 10.53 15.46 -10.57
CA PRO A 3 9.22 14.83 -10.54
C PRO A 3 9.28 13.32 -10.29
N LEU A 4 8.22 12.77 -9.70
CA LEU A 4 8.13 11.34 -9.41
C LEU A 4 8.20 10.49 -10.69
N GLU A 5 7.69 11.01 -11.80
CA GLU A 5 7.71 10.40 -13.13
C GLU A 5 9.13 10.20 -13.64
N MET A 6 10.05 11.11 -13.30
CA MET A 6 11.47 10.99 -13.67
C MET A 6 12.20 9.99 -12.78
N LYS A 7 11.86 9.95 -11.48
CA LYS A 7 12.43 8.97 -10.54
C LYS A 7 11.98 7.55 -10.82
N PHE A 8 10.76 7.37 -11.28
CA PHE A 8 10.14 6.07 -11.46
C PHE A 8 9.51 5.96 -12.87
N PRO A 9 10.32 5.86 -13.94
CA PRO A 9 9.81 5.89 -15.31
C PRO A 9 8.89 4.71 -15.66
N ASN A 10 9.00 3.59 -14.94
CA ASN A 10 8.23 2.36 -15.17
C ASN A 10 7.18 2.08 -14.09
N ILE A 11 6.82 3.08 -13.28
CA ILE A 11 5.81 2.92 -12.23
C ILE A 11 4.41 2.77 -12.85
N SER A 12 3.55 1.97 -12.20
CA SER A 12 2.14 1.94 -12.61
C SER A 12 1.47 3.29 -12.34
N TYR A 13 0.49 3.64 -13.18
CA TYR A 13 -0.28 4.87 -13.01
C TYR A 13 -0.94 4.97 -11.63
N SER A 14 -1.51 3.86 -11.13
CA SER A 14 -2.16 3.81 -9.81
C SER A 14 -1.19 4.06 -8.65
N ALA A 15 0.02 3.49 -8.72
CA ALA A 15 1.06 3.72 -7.71
C ALA A 15 1.58 5.17 -7.75
N LEU A 16 1.78 5.72 -8.95
CA LEU A 16 2.18 7.12 -9.11
C LEU A 16 1.14 8.09 -8.56
N ALA A 17 -0.15 7.86 -8.84
CA ALA A 17 -1.25 8.67 -8.31
C ALA A 17 -1.27 8.66 -6.77
N LEU A 18 -1.12 7.47 -6.17
CA LEU A 18 -1.02 7.33 -4.73
C LEU A 18 0.17 8.12 -4.15
N MET A 19 1.36 7.97 -4.73
CA MET A 19 2.56 8.68 -4.26
C MET A 19 2.40 10.20 -4.35
N LYS A 20 1.77 10.70 -5.41
CA LYS A 20 1.46 12.13 -5.55
C LYS A 20 0.49 12.63 -4.47
N GLY A 21 -0.49 11.82 -4.08
CA GLY A 21 -1.40 12.13 -2.96
C GLY A 21 -0.68 12.18 -1.61
N CYS A 22 0.26 11.26 -1.38
CA CYS A 22 1.06 11.18 -0.14
C CYS A 22 2.08 12.31 -0.01
N LEU A 23 2.73 12.69 -1.12
CA LEU A 23 3.93 13.53 -1.11
C LEU A 23 3.65 14.98 -1.54
N ARG A 24 2.42 15.47 -1.35
CA ARG A 24 2.12 16.90 -1.49
C ARG A 24 2.95 17.70 -0.48
N MET A 25 3.59 18.75 -0.97
CA MET A 25 4.42 19.64 -0.17
C MET A 25 3.58 20.48 0.80
N ASP A 26 2.43 20.97 0.33
CA ASP A 26 1.44 21.60 1.19
C ASP A 26 0.64 20.54 1.95
N PRO A 27 0.65 20.55 3.31
CA PRO A 27 -0.16 19.63 4.11
C PRO A 27 -1.66 19.75 3.86
N ALA A 28 -2.17 20.94 3.53
CA ALA A 28 -3.59 21.16 3.27
C ALA A 28 -4.07 20.48 1.98
N GLU A 29 -3.16 20.27 1.03
CA GLU A 29 -3.44 19.56 -0.22
C GLU A 29 -3.16 18.05 -0.12
N ARG A 30 -2.50 17.59 0.95
CA ARG A 30 -2.17 16.19 1.15
C ARG A 30 -3.44 15.41 1.48
N GLN A 31 -3.65 14.30 0.79
CA GLN A 31 -4.80 13.45 1.06
C GLN A 31 -4.71 12.81 2.45
N SER A 32 -5.86 12.65 3.10
CA SER A 32 -5.95 11.90 4.34
C SER A 32 -5.67 10.41 4.11
N CYS A 33 -5.29 9.69 5.17
CA CYS A 33 -5.12 8.23 5.08
C CYS A 33 -6.36 7.53 4.54
N GLU A 34 -7.56 7.97 4.94
CA GLU A 34 -8.83 7.43 4.45
C GLU A 34 -8.98 7.64 2.93
N GLN A 35 -8.70 8.84 2.43
CA GLN A 35 -8.75 9.15 1.00
C GLN A 35 -7.70 8.36 0.19
N LEU A 36 -6.51 8.17 0.76
CA LEU A 36 -5.44 7.39 0.14
C LEU A 36 -5.82 5.91 0.00
N LEU A 37 -6.49 5.34 1.01
CA LEU A 37 -6.95 3.95 0.97
C LEU A 37 -8.06 3.69 -0.06
N GLN A 38 -8.75 4.72 -0.53
CA GLN A 38 -9.74 4.61 -1.62
C GLN A 38 -9.11 4.67 -3.03
N GLN A 39 -7.79 4.86 -3.15
CA GLN A 39 -7.14 4.93 -4.46
C GLN A 39 -7.13 3.56 -5.17
N PRO A 40 -7.19 3.52 -6.52
CA PRO A 40 -7.21 2.28 -7.29
C PRO A 40 -6.02 1.36 -7.06
N TYR A 41 -4.92 1.88 -6.52
CA TYR A 41 -3.76 1.09 -6.11
C TYR A 41 -4.14 -0.05 -5.14
N PHE A 42 -5.19 0.14 -4.33
CA PHE A 42 -5.62 -0.83 -3.32
C PHE A 42 -6.78 -1.72 -3.78
N ASP A 43 -7.31 -1.58 -5.00
CA ASP A 43 -8.50 -2.32 -5.44
C ASP A 43 -8.30 -3.84 -5.41
N SER A 44 -7.12 -4.33 -5.82
CA SER A 44 -6.79 -5.76 -5.76
C SER A 44 -6.72 -6.29 -4.32
N LEU A 45 -6.25 -5.47 -3.38
CA LEU A 45 -6.19 -5.81 -1.96
C LEU A 45 -7.59 -5.80 -1.33
N ARG A 46 -8.44 -4.87 -1.74
CA ARG A 46 -9.85 -4.81 -1.32
C ARG A 46 -10.61 -6.03 -1.82
N GLU A 47 -10.46 -6.40 -3.08
CA GLU A 47 -11.10 -7.59 -3.65
C GLU A 47 -10.64 -8.88 -2.95
N ALA A 48 -9.35 -8.98 -2.59
CA ALA A 48 -8.81 -10.12 -1.84
C ALA A 48 -9.27 -10.17 -0.37
N ALA A 49 -9.65 -9.02 0.21
CA ALA A 49 -10.10 -8.92 1.59
C ALA A 49 -11.59 -9.24 1.78
N GLU A 50 -12.38 -9.31 0.70
CA GLU A 50 -13.80 -9.66 0.77
C GLU A 50 -13.98 -11.12 1.24
N PRO A 51 -14.61 -11.34 2.41
CA PRO A 51 -14.82 -12.68 2.96
C PRO A 51 -15.90 -13.41 2.16
N GLY A 52 -15.51 -14.08 1.09
CA GLY A 52 -16.43 -14.84 0.23
C GLY A 52 -15.82 -15.36 -1.07
N ARG A 53 -14.61 -14.94 -1.44
CA ARG A 53 -13.86 -15.50 -2.58
C ARG A 53 -12.70 -16.38 -2.11
N GLU A 54 -13.00 -17.29 -1.20
CA GLU A 54 -12.22 -18.50 -1.02
C GLU A 54 -12.48 -19.42 -2.23
N HIS A 55 -11.80 -19.18 -3.35
CA HIS A 55 -11.64 -20.19 -4.39
C HIS A 55 -10.17 -20.50 -4.59
N GLU A 56 -9.73 -21.47 -3.79
CA GLU A 56 -8.94 -22.62 -4.24
C GLU A 56 -7.70 -22.28 -5.09
N LYS A 57 -6.57 -22.05 -4.39
CA LYS A 57 -5.30 -22.77 -4.65
C LYS A 57 -4.21 -22.50 -3.59
N SER A 58 -3.83 -23.62 -2.94
CA SER A 58 -2.56 -23.94 -2.28
C SER A 58 -2.32 -23.52 -0.82
N PRO A 59 -2.23 -24.49 0.12
CA PRO A 59 -1.79 -24.27 1.48
C PRO A 59 -0.26 -24.37 1.54
N ARG A 60 0.45 -23.26 1.77
CA ARG A 60 1.85 -23.32 2.25
C ARG A 60 2.07 -22.40 3.44
N LYS A 61 1.71 -22.96 4.59
CA LYS A 61 2.36 -22.86 5.91
C LYS A 61 2.55 -21.46 6.50
N ALA A 62 1.69 -21.19 7.48
CA ALA A 62 1.87 -20.20 8.53
C ALA A 62 3.20 -20.40 9.27
N ALA A 63 4.24 -19.68 8.88
CA ALA A 63 5.41 -19.44 9.73
C ALA A 63 5.11 -18.20 10.58
N ARG A 64 4.41 -18.41 11.70
CA ARG A 64 4.30 -17.45 12.80
C ARG A 64 5.71 -17.23 13.35
N LEU A 65 6.43 -16.23 12.86
CA LEU A 65 7.64 -15.76 13.54
C LEU A 65 7.23 -14.72 14.57
N THR A 66 7.07 -15.20 15.79
CA THR A 66 6.91 -14.42 17.02
C THR A 66 8.09 -13.47 17.16
N ARG A 67 7.88 -12.18 16.92
CA ARG A 67 8.89 -11.14 17.12
C ARG A 67 8.95 -10.84 18.62
N LYS A 68 9.88 -11.46 19.32
CA LYS A 68 10.12 -11.24 20.76
C LYS A 68 10.81 -9.89 20.95
N HIS A 69 10.22 -9.02 21.76
CA HIS A 69 10.78 -7.73 22.16
C HIS A 69 11.73 -7.94 23.35
N THR A 70 13.01 -7.61 23.21
CA THR A 70 13.98 -7.58 24.32
C THR A 70 14.16 -6.13 24.79
N PRO A 71 13.92 -5.80 26.07
CA PRO A 71 14.28 -4.50 26.62
C PRO A 71 15.81 -4.44 26.81
N GLY A 72 16.42 -3.35 26.36
CA GLY A 72 17.85 -3.08 26.56
C GLY A 72 18.17 -2.71 28.00
N VAL A 73 19.36 -3.15 28.45
CA VAL A 73 20.07 -2.66 29.64
C VAL A 73 20.94 -1.47 29.24
#